data_AF-A0A2A4UJD4-F1
#
_entry.id   AF-A0A2A4UJD4-F1
#
_cell.length_a   1.000
_cell.length_b   1.000
_cell.length_c   1.000
_cell.angle_alpha   90.00
_cell.angle_beta   90.00
_cell.angle_gamma   90.00
#
_symmetry.space_group_name_H-M   'P 1'
#
loop_
_entity.id
_entity.type
_entity.pdbx_description
1 polymer ?
#
loop_
_entity_poly.entity_id
_entity_poly.type
_entity_poly.pdbx_seq_one_letter_code
_entity_poly.pdbx_strand_id
1 'polypeptide(L)'
;MIKIIGWIGTQLLAWCALPAVIQVVSQGHAEGYNFWFISMWGLGELLTAIYVYMKHGLDKPLLFNYGINLAFIIIIMYYKI
;
A
#
# COMPACT_ATOMS: atom_id res chain seq x y z
N MET A 1 9.30 -7.72 -22.06
CA MET A 1 10.18 -7.88 -20.89
C MET A 1 9.94 -6.81 -19.82
N ILE A 2 10.19 -5.52 -20.09
CA ILE A 2 10.00 -4.41 -19.11
C ILE A 2 8.58 -4.37 -18.52
N LYS A 3 7.53 -4.56 -19.33
CA LYS A 3 6.14 -4.61 -18.83
C LYS A 3 5.91 -5.71 -17.78
N ILE A 4 6.48 -6.90 -17.99
CA ILE A 4 6.33 -8.03 -17.06
C ILE A 4 7.06 -7.74 -15.75
N ILE A 5 8.27 -7.18 -15.84
CA ILE A 5 9.05 -6.76 -14.67
C ILE A 5 8.30 -5.70 -13.87
N GLY A 6 7.72 -4.70 -14.53
CA GLY A 6 6.91 -3.66 -13.89
C GLY A 6 5.70 -4.25 -13.16
N TRP A 7 4.94 -5.13 -13.81
CA TRP A 7 3.82 -5.82 -13.16
C TRP A 7 4.27 -6.66 -11.97
N ILE A 8 5.23 -7.57 -12.14
CA ILE A 8 5.67 -8.45 -11.05
C ILE A 8 6.25 -7.64 -9.89
N GLY A 9 7.15 -6.69 -10.16
CA GLY A 9 7.78 -5.87 -9.14
C GLY A 9 6.79 -5.04 -8.33
N THR A 10 5.86 -4.35 -9.01
CA THR A 10 4.83 -3.56 -8.32
C THR A 10 3.84 -4.43 -7.55
N GLN A 11 3.51 -5.62 -8.05
CA GLN A 11 2.65 -6.54 -7.30
C GLN A 11 3.35 -7.09 -6.06
N LEU A 12 4.62 -7.50 -6.15
CA LEU A 12 5.36 -7.93 -4.97
C LEU A 12 5.42 -6.83 -3.89
N LEU A 13 5.59 -5.58 -4.30
CA LEU A 13 5.53 -4.41 -3.41
C LEU A 13 4.12 -4.13 -2.86
N ALA A 14 3.06 -4.51 -3.57
CA ALA A 14 1.69 -4.29 -3.12
C ALA A 14 1.31 -5.31 -2.05
N TRP A 15 1.68 -6.58 -2.28
CA TRP A 15 1.31 -7.70 -1.44
C TRP A 15 2.26 -7.91 -0.25
N CYS A 16 3.39 -7.20 -0.18
CA CYS A 16 4.36 -7.38 0.90
C CYS A 16 3.77 -7.06 2.28
N ALA A 17 2.76 -6.18 2.35
CA ALA A 17 2.06 -5.87 3.59
C ALA A 17 0.87 -6.79 3.90
N LEU A 18 0.53 -7.74 3.03
CA LEU A 18 -0.57 -8.68 3.28
C LEU A 18 -0.36 -9.52 4.56
N PRO A 19 0.83 -10.10 4.84
CA PRO A 19 1.06 -10.85 6.08
C PRO A 19 0.86 -9.98 7.33
N ALA A 20 1.29 -8.72 7.27
CA ALA A 20 1.08 -7.73 8.32
C ALA A 20 -0.41 -7.47 8.58
N VAL A 21 -1.20 -7.27 7.51
CA VAL A 21 -2.66 -7.09 7.62
C VAL A 21 -3.33 -8.31 8.24
N ILE A 22 -2.98 -9.52 7.79
CA ILE A 22 -3.54 -10.77 8.33
C ILE A 22 -3.23 -10.88 9.84
N GLN A 23 -2.02 -10.52 10.25
CA GLN A 23 -1.63 -10.53 11.65
C GLN A 23 -2.46 -9.53 12.48
N VAL A 24 -2.59 -8.29 12.01
CA VAL A 24 -3.38 -7.24 12.69
C VAL A 24 -4.85 -7.64 12.82
N VAL A 25 -5.45 -8.16 11.74
CA VAL A 25 -6.85 -8.62 11.72
C VAL A 25 -7.05 -9.80 12.67
N SER A 26 -6.12 -10.76 12.70
CA SER A 26 -6.24 -11.94 13.57
C SER A 26 -6.02 -11.62 15.05
N GLN A 27 -5.16 -10.63 15.36
CA GLN A 27 -4.95 -10.14 16.73
C GLN A 27 -6.06 -9.19 17.20
N GLY A 28 -6.79 -8.57 16.28
CA GLY A 28 -7.82 -7.60 16.60
C GLY A 28 -7.27 -6.25 17.06
N HIS A 29 -5.96 -6.01 16.90
CA HIS A 29 -5.29 -4.76 17.24
C HIS A 29 -4.03 -4.56 16.39
N ALA A 30 -3.63 -3.31 16.19
CA ALA A 30 -2.38 -2.95 15.51
C ALA A 30 -1.24 -2.57 16.49
N GLU A 31 -1.13 -3.26 17.64
CA GLU A 31 0.03 -3.14 18.53
C GLU A 31 1.31 -3.57 17.79
N GLY A 32 2.32 -2.70 17.77
CA GLY A 32 3.54 -2.88 16.97
C GLY A 32 3.65 -1.96 15.75
N TYR A 33 2.53 -1.47 15.21
CA TYR A 33 2.56 -0.46 14.14
C TYR A 33 2.53 0.95 14.71
N ASN A 34 3.58 1.74 14.46
CA ASN A 34 3.63 3.13 14.89
C ASN A 34 2.64 3.97 14.06
N PHE A 35 1.86 4.84 14.71
CA PHE A 35 0.88 5.70 14.04
C PHE A 35 1.52 6.60 12.96
N TRP A 36 2.70 7.17 13.25
CA TRP A 36 3.44 7.99 12.29
C TRP A 36 3.92 7.17 11.09
N PHE A 37 4.34 5.92 11.31
CA PHE A 37 4.71 5.03 10.22
C PHE A 37 3.53 4.80 9.28
N ILE A 38 2.35 4.41 9.81
CA ILE A 38 1.15 4.16 9.00
C ILE A 38 0.73 5.45 8.27
N SER A 39 0.78 6.61 8.94
CA SER A 39 0.38 7.89 8.37
C SER A 39 1.32 8.36 7.26
N MET A 40 2.65 8.26 7.47
CA MET A 40 3.65 8.60 6.45
C MET A 40 3.57 7.67 5.26
N TRP A 41 3.35 6.37 5.50
CA TRP A 41 3.14 5.40 4.43
C TRP A 41 1.89 5.75 3.63
N GLY A 42 0.75 5.97 4.28
CA GLY A 42 -0.51 6.32 3.60
C GLY A 42 -0.44 7.62 2.81
N LEU A 43 0.15 8.67 3.38
CA LEU A 43 0.36 9.93 2.68
C LEU A 43 1.34 9.77 1.52
N GLY A 44 2.41 9.00 1.69
CA GLY A 44 3.38 8.71 0.63
C GLY A 44 2.74 7.99 -0.56
N GLU A 45 1.94 6.95 -0.30
CA GLU A 45 1.18 6.21 -1.32
C GLU A 45 0.21 7.13 -2.06
N LEU A 46 -0.57 7.94 -1.33
CA LEU A 46 -1.55 8.86 -1.93
C LEU A 46 -0.88 9.94 -2.79
N LEU A 47 0.14 10.62 -2.27
CA LEU A 47 0.84 11.69 -2.99
C LEU A 47 1.56 11.13 -4.23
N THR A 48 2.16 9.94 -4.12
CA THR A 48 2.84 9.30 -5.25
C THR A 48 1.85 8.83 -6.31
N ALA A 49 0.69 8.29 -5.91
CA ALA A 49 -0.37 7.93 -6.85
C ALA A 49 -0.88 9.14 -7.65
N ILE A 50 -1.09 10.28 -6.99
CA ILE A 50 -1.47 11.54 -7.66
C ILE A 50 -0.37 11.97 -8.62
N TYR A 51 0.89 11.99 -8.18
CA TYR A 51 2.02 12.36 -9.03
C TYR A 51 2.16 11.46 -10.27
N VAL A 52 2.08 10.14 -10.09
CA VAL A 52 2.16 9.17 -11.21
C VAL A 52 0.99 9.37 -12.17
N TYR A 53 -0.22 9.56 -11.66
CA TYR A 53 -1.39 9.82 -12.49
C TYR A 53 -1.22 11.12 -13.31
N MET A 54 -0.77 12.20 -12.67
CA MET A 54 -0.58 13.49 -13.35
C MET A 54 0.54 13.44 -14.39
N LYS A 55 1.61 12.67 -14.16
CA LYS A 55 2.79 12.63 -15.04
C LYS A 55 2.70 11.58 -16.14
N HIS A 56 2.14 10.42 -15.84
CA HIS A 56 2.15 9.23 -16.71
C HIS A 56 0.73 8.77 -17.10
N GLY A 57 -0.32 9.42 -16.60
CA GLY A 57 -1.70 8.98 -16.80
C GLY A 57 -1.97 7.67 -16.08
N LEU A 58 -2.64 6.73 -16.75
CA LEU A 58 -2.99 5.43 -16.18
C LEU A 58 -1.83 4.42 -16.27
N ASP A 59 -0.76 4.64 -15.49
CA ASP A 59 0.28 3.63 -15.27
C ASP A 59 -0.27 2.48 -14.39
N LYS A 60 -0.92 1.51 -15.06
CA LYS A 60 -1.72 0.46 -14.40
C LYS A 60 -0.94 -0.35 -13.33
N PRO A 61 0.29 -0.83 -13.57
CA PRO A 61 1.06 -1.55 -12.54
C PRO A 61 1.22 -0.76 -11.24
N LEU A 62 1.64 0.52 -11.34
CA LEU A 62 1.90 1.37 -10.17
C LEU A 62 0.60 1.79 -9.49
N LEU A 63 -0.40 2.25 -10.26
CA LEU A 63 -1.68 2.68 -9.68
C LEU A 63 -2.42 1.53 -8.99
N PHE A 64 -2.32 0.30 -9.51
CA PHE A 64 -2.89 -0.87 -8.85
C PHE A 64 -2.13 -1.22 -7.54
N ASN A 65 -0.80 -1.09 -7.55
CA ASN A 65 0.00 -1.25 -6.33
C ASN A 65 -0.39 -0.25 -5.24
N TYR A 66 -0.49 1.04 -5.57
CA TYR A 66 -0.89 2.09 -4.63
C TYR A 66 -2.30 1.87 -4.09
N GLY A 67 -3.23 1.38 -4.92
CA GLY A 67 -4.59 1.03 -4.51
C GLY A 67 -4.63 -0.08 -3.46
N ILE A 68 -3.84 -1.16 -3.65
CA ILE A 68 -3.73 -2.25 -2.68
C ILE A 68 -3.10 -1.75 -1.38
N ASN A 69 -2.00 -1.02 -1.47
CA ASN A 69 -1.32 -0.48 -0.28
C ASN A 69 -2.25 0.44 0.52
N LEU A 70 -3.00 1.34 -0.13
CA LEU A 70 -3.99 2.18 0.55
C LEU A 70 -5.08 1.35 1.24
N ALA A 71 -5.58 0.29 0.61
CA ALA A 71 -6.55 -0.60 1.24
C ALA A 71 -5.98 -1.27 2.50
N PHE A 72 -4.74 -1.76 2.43
CA PHE A 72 -4.05 -2.36 3.57
C PHE A 72 -3.81 -1.36 4.71
N ILE A 73 -3.41 -0.14 4.38
CA ILE A 73 -3.22 0.94 5.35
C ILE A 73 -4.53 1.29 6.05
N ILE A 74 -5.65 1.37 5.32
CA ILE A 74 -6.97 1.63 5.91
C ILE A 74 -7.34 0.53 6.90
N ILE A 75 -7.09 -0.75 6.56
CA ILE A 75 -7.36 -1.87 7.47
C ILE A 75 -6.50 -1.76 8.72
N ILE A 76 -5.17 -1.57 8.58
CA ILE A 76 -4.27 -1.48 9.75
C ILE A 76 -4.65 -0.27 10.63
N MET A 77 -4.99 0.86 10.02
CA MET A 77 -5.40 2.06 10.74
C MET A 77 -6.73 1.87 11.48
N TYR A 78 -7.68 1.14 10.92
CA TYR A 78 -8.94 0.79 11.60
C TYR A 78 -8.70 0.02 12.90
N TYR A 79 -7.76 -0.92 12.92
CA TYR A 79 -7.37 -1.68 14.13
C TYR A 79 -6.38 -0.93 15.05
N LYS A 80 -5.98 0.29 14.68
CA LYS A 80 -5.09 1.14 15.49
C LYS A 80 -5.85 2.13 16.36
N ILE A 81 -7.04 2.55 15.91
CA ILE A 81 -7.97 3.44 16.61
C ILE A 81 -8.76 2.62 17.63
#